data_AF-A0A0P9PQW0-F1
#
_entry.id   AF-A0A0P9PQW0-F1
#
_cell.length_a   1.000
_cell.length_b   1.000
_cell.length_c   1.000
_cell.angle_alpha   90.00
_cell.angle_beta   90.00
_cell.angle_gamma   90.00
#
_symmetry.space_group_name_H-M   'P 1'
#
loop_
_entity.id
_entity.type
_entity.pdbx_description
1 polymer ?
#
loop_
_entity_poly.entity_id
_entity_poly.type
_entity_poly.pdbx_seq_one_letter_code
_entity_poly.pdbx_strand_id
1 'polypeptide(L)'
;MVDGEPVPYCLARIPAAGETRGNLAAGGRGEARPLSDKDRWIAEQIGPTLREKGLLFVGLDVIGEHLTEINVTSPTCIREIDNAFGTNIGGLLMDAIDKKLQARKG
;
A
#
# COMPACT_ATOMS: atom_id res chain seq x y z
N MET A 1 -0.51 -2.50 1.91
CA MET A 1 -0.50 -3.76 2.68
C MET A 1 -1.89 -4.01 3.24
N VAL A 2 -2.38 -5.24 3.13
CA VAL A 2 -3.64 -5.68 3.75
C VAL A 2 -3.31 -6.86 4.66
N ASP A 3 -3.54 -6.71 5.96
CA ASP A 3 -3.21 -7.68 7.01
C ASP A 3 -1.79 -8.24 6.92
N GLY A 4 -0.81 -7.38 6.65
CA GLY A 4 0.60 -7.76 6.51
C GLY A 4 0.98 -8.34 5.13
N GLU A 5 0.04 -8.46 4.19
CA GLU A 5 0.33 -8.93 2.83
C GLU A 5 0.45 -7.75 1.83
N PRO A 6 1.40 -7.78 0.88
CA PRO A 6 1.50 -6.79 -0.17
C PRO A 6 0.40 -6.96 -1.24
N VAL A 7 -0.21 -5.84 -1.63
CA VAL A 7 -0.94 -5.77 -2.90
C VAL A 7 0.09 -5.81 -4.04
N PRO A 8 -0.08 -6.60 -5.11
CA PRO A 8 0.96 -6.82 -6.12
C PRO A 8 1.27 -5.62 -7.02
N TYR A 9 0.57 -4.50 -6.84
CA TYR A 9 0.74 -3.25 -7.58
C TYR A 9 0.85 -2.08 -6.61
N CYS A 10 1.56 -1.03 -7.03
CA CYS A 10 1.69 0.24 -6.32
C CYS A 10 1.32 1.42 -7.22
N LEU A 11 1.20 2.61 -6.62
CA LEU A 11 1.06 3.86 -7.36
C LEU A 11 2.38 4.65 -7.26
N ALA A 12 3.14 4.68 -8.35
CA ALA A 12 4.30 5.55 -8.46
C ALA A 12 3.84 7.01 -8.56
N ARG A 13 4.43 7.86 -7.74
CA ARG A 13 4.09 9.28 -7.65
C ARG A 13 5.22 10.10 -8.30
N ILE A 14 4.98 10.54 -9.53
CA ILE A 14 5.99 11.21 -10.36
C ILE A 14 5.83 12.73 -10.19
N PRO A 15 6.86 13.46 -9.71
CA PRO A 15 6.80 14.91 -9.59
C PRO A 15 6.58 15.61 -10.95
N ALA A 16 5.97 16.79 -10.92
CA ALA A 16 5.93 17.66 -12.09
C ALA A 16 7.33 18.22 -12.40
N ALA A 17 7.56 18.63 -13.65
CA ALA A 17 8.82 19.24 -14.04
C ALA A 17 9.06 20.55 -13.26
N GLY A 18 10.16 20.62 -12.50
CA GLY A 18 10.48 21.76 -11.64
C GLY A 18 10.17 21.53 -10.15
N GLU A 19 9.43 20.49 -9.80
CA GLU A 19 9.00 20.20 -8.44
C GLU A 19 9.75 18.99 -7.86
N THR A 20 10.25 19.12 -6.63
CA THR A 20 10.93 18.01 -5.93
C THR A 20 9.95 17.05 -5.24
N ARG A 21 8.70 17.46 -5.06
CA ARG A 21 7.68 16.69 -4.32
C ARG A 21 6.79 15.92 -5.30
N GLY A 22 6.70 14.60 -5.11
CA GLY A 22 5.88 13.73 -5.96
C GLY A 22 4.43 13.57 -5.54
N ASN A 23 4.02 14.14 -4.40
CA ASN A 23 2.67 13.94 -3.87
C ASN A 23 1.58 14.49 -4.80
N LEU A 24 0.50 13.72 -4.97
CA LEU A 24 -0.59 14.01 -5.92
C LEU A 24 -1.21 15.40 -5.70
N ALA A 25 -1.27 15.86 -4.45
CA ALA A 25 -1.78 17.18 -4.09
C ALA A 25 -0.93 18.35 -4.63
N ALA A 26 0.34 18.11 -4.99
CA ALA A 26 1.24 19.11 -5.56
C ALA A 26 1.33 19.05 -7.09
N GLY A 27 0.41 18.35 -7.76
CA GLY A 27 0.39 18.21 -9.23
C GLY A 27 1.24 17.05 -9.76
N GLY A 28 1.72 16.17 -8.88
CA GLY A 28 2.38 14.93 -9.29
C GLY A 28 1.42 13.97 -10.00
N ARG A 29 1.91 13.21 -10.98
CA ARG A 29 1.14 12.19 -11.69
C ARG A 29 1.24 10.84 -10.97
N GLY A 30 0.11 10.21 -10.73
CA GLY A 30 0.04 8.82 -10.28
C GLY A 30 0.14 7.86 -11.47
N GLU A 31 1.05 6.89 -11.40
CA GLU A 31 1.17 5.81 -12.36
C GLU A 31 1.12 4.47 -11.63
N ALA A 32 0.05 3.71 -11.86
CA ALA A 32 -0.07 2.39 -11.28
C ALA A 32 0.87 1.43 -12.00
N ARG A 33 1.64 0.63 -11.24
CA ARG A 33 2.59 -0.34 -11.80
C ARG A 33 2.75 -1.56 -10.88
N PRO A 34 3.24 -2.70 -11.40
CA PRO A 34 3.61 -3.84 -10.55
C PRO A 34 4.66 -3.45 -9.51
N LEU A 35 4.64 -4.10 -8.35
CA LEU A 35 5.73 -3.99 -7.39
C LEU A 35 7.04 -4.46 -8.06
N SER A 36 8.10 -3.69 -7.87
CA SER A 36 9.45 -4.20 -8.16
C SER A 36 9.83 -5.31 -7.15
N ASP A 37 10.87 -6.08 -7.48
CA ASP A 37 11.42 -7.07 -6.55
C ASP A 37 11.84 -6.42 -5.23
N LYS A 38 12.37 -5.19 -5.29
CA LYS A 38 12.76 -4.44 -4.10
C LYS A 38 11.56 -3.98 -3.27
N ASP A 39 10.51 -3.46 -3.91
CA ASP A 39 9.28 -3.07 -3.21
C ASP A 39 8.66 -4.28 -2.49
N ARG A 40 8.60 -5.43 -3.18
CA ARG A 40 8.11 -6.68 -2.63
C ARG A 40 8.94 -7.14 -1.45
N TRP A 41 10.27 -7.14 -1.59
CA TRP A 41 11.17 -7.51 -0.51
C TRP A 41 10.98 -6.62 0.72
N ILE A 42 10.89 -5.28 0.55
CA ILE A 42 10.62 -4.34 1.65
C ILE A 42 9.30 -4.69 2.34
N ALA A 43 8.24 -4.90 1.57
CA ALA A 43 6.93 -5.23 2.09
C ALA A 43 6.93 -6.55 2.88
N GLU A 44 7.64 -7.58 2.41
CA GLU A 44 7.78 -8.87 3.08
C GLU A 44 8.56 -8.78 4.40
N GLN A 45 9.56 -7.89 4.49
CA GLN A 45 10.27 -7.66 5.77
C GLN A 45 9.36 -7.01 6.82
N ILE A 46 8.47 -6.11 6.40
CA ILE A 46 7.65 -5.29 7.31
C ILE A 46 6.34 -6.00 7.66
N GLY A 47 5.78 -6.77 6.72
CA GLY A 47 4.48 -7.44 6.82
C GLY A 47 4.22 -8.18 8.12
N PRO A 48 5.13 -9.07 8.60
CA PRO A 48 4.97 -9.78 9.85
C PRO A 48 4.76 -8.85 11.06
N THR A 49 5.55 -7.78 11.15
CA THR A 49 5.47 -6.79 12.23
C THR A 49 4.14 -6.03 12.20
N LEU A 50 3.64 -5.67 11.01
CA LEU A 50 2.32 -5.00 10.88
C LEU A 50 1.20 -5.90 11.39
N ARG A 51 1.24 -7.18 11.02
CA ARG A 51 0.26 -8.18 11.44
C ARG A 51 0.28 -8.38 12.95
N GLU A 52 1.46 -8.53 13.54
CA GLU A 52 1.65 -8.66 14.99
C GLU A 52 1.06 -7.46 15.75
N LYS A 53 1.27 -6.24 15.23
CA LYS A 53 0.74 -4.99 15.82
C LYS A 53 -0.74 -4.74 15.54
N GLY A 54 -1.41 -5.61 14.77
CA GLY A 54 -2.81 -5.42 14.38
C GLY A 54 -3.05 -4.28 13.40
N LEU A 55 -2.01 -3.83 12.68
CA LEU A 55 -2.09 -2.77 11.67
C LEU A 55 -2.64 -3.35 10.37
N LEU A 56 -3.97 -3.36 10.26
CA LEU A 56 -4.68 -4.08 9.20
C LEU A 56 -4.51 -3.46 7.81
N PHE A 57 -4.43 -2.14 7.73
CA PHE A 57 -4.36 -1.42 6.46
C PHE A 57 -3.27 -0.37 6.53
N VAL A 58 -2.20 -0.56 5.75
CA VAL A 58 -0.98 0.23 5.82
C VAL A 58 -0.48 0.59 4.43
N GLY A 59 -0.13 1.85 4.23
CA GLY A 59 0.61 2.33 3.08
C GLY A 59 2.12 2.34 3.37
N LEU A 60 2.93 1.89 2.43
CA LEU A 60 4.39 1.98 2.50
C LEU A 60 4.86 2.95 1.43
N ASP A 61 5.62 3.96 1.84
CA ASP A 61 6.20 4.93 0.92
C ASP A 61 7.66 4.57 0.69
N VAL A 62 8.00 4.33 -0.57
CA VAL A 62 9.34 3.93 -1.01
C VAL A 62 9.83 4.92 -2.07
N ILE A 63 11.08 5.37 -1.93
CA ILE A 63 11.78 6.18 -2.91
C ILE A 63 13.06 5.47 -3.32
N GLY A 64 13.18 5.13 -4.60
CA GLY A 64 14.26 4.26 -5.08
C GLY A 64 14.18 2.89 -4.40
N GLU A 65 15.20 2.54 -3.62
CA GLU A 65 15.30 1.27 -2.91
C GLU A 65 15.09 1.39 -1.39
N HIS A 66 14.64 2.56 -0.93
CA HIS A 66 14.56 2.90 0.49
C HIS A 66 13.12 3.17 0.93
N LEU A 67 12.73 2.53 2.04
CA LEU A 67 11.51 2.89 2.75
C LEU A 67 11.70 4.26 3.43
N THR A 68 10.78 5.18 3.20
CA THR A 68 10.82 6.52 3.78
C THR A 68 9.75 6.75 4.84
N GLU A 69 8.57 6.14 4.69
CA GLU A 69 7.44 6.34 5.61
C GLU A 69 6.52 5.11 5.68
N ILE A 70 5.87 4.92 6.82
CA ILE A 70 4.84 3.89 7.06
C ILE A 70 3.55 4.61 7.47
N ASN A 71 2.57 4.62 6.57
CA ASN A 71 1.29 5.29 6.75
C ASN A 71 0.24 4.34 7.34
N VAL A 72 -0.10 4.55 8.62
CA VAL A 72 -1.00 3.67 9.39
C VAL A 72 -2.36 4.27 9.74
N THR A 73 -2.58 5.56 9.46
CA THR A 73 -3.78 6.29 9.88
C THR A 73 -4.87 6.27 8.80
N SER A 74 -4.58 6.81 7.62
CA SER A 74 -5.51 6.87 6.49
C SER A 74 -4.76 6.74 5.16
N PRO A 75 -4.15 5.57 4.86
CA PRO A 75 -3.45 5.38 3.60
C PRO A 75 -4.43 5.42 2.41
N THR A 76 -3.97 6.03 1.29
CA THR A 76 -4.79 6.31 0.09
C THR A 76 -4.28 5.51 -1.13
N CYS A 77 -4.57 5.96 -2.36
CA CYS A 77 -4.17 5.38 -3.65
C CYS A 77 -4.91 4.09 -4.09
N ILE A 78 -5.90 3.63 -3.32
CA ILE A 78 -6.66 2.41 -3.64
C ILE A 78 -7.37 2.54 -5.00
N ARG A 79 -8.04 3.67 -5.24
CA ARG A 79 -8.89 3.86 -6.43
C ARG A 79 -8.07 3.82 -7.71
N GLU A 80 -6.92 4.46 -7.70
CA GLU A 80 -6.02 4.54 -8.84
C GLU A 80 -5.46 3.17 -9.20
N ILE A 81 -5.07 2.37 -8.19
CA ILE A 81 -4.56 1.01 -8.40
C ILE A 81 -5.69 0.06 -8.85
N ASP A 82 -6.85 0.12 -8.18
CA ASP A 82 -8.02 -0.69 -8.54
C ASP A 82 -8.50 -0.40 -9.96
N ASN A 83 -8.53 0.87 -10.38
CA ASN A 83 -8.93 1.25 -11.73
C ASN A 83 -7.95 0.75 -12.81
N ALA A 84 -6.65 0.66 -12.49
CA ALA A 84 -5.63 0.24 -13.44
C ALA A 84 -5.53 -1.30 -13.57
N PHE A 85 -5.70 -2.03 -12.47
CA PHE A 85 -5.42 -3.48 -12.43
C PHE A 85 -6.57 -4.35 -11.94
N GLY A 86 -7.73 -3.77 -11.57
CA GLY A 86 -8.88 -4.54 -11.09
C GLY A 86 -8.62 -5.27 -9.77
N THR A 87 -7.74 -4.75 -8.92
CA THR A 87 -7.23 -5.43 -7.72
C THR A 87 -8.27 -5.65 -6.61
N ASN A 88 -9.36 -4.88 -6.59
CA ASN A 88 -10.37 -4.90 -5.54
C ASN A 88 -9.76 -4.86 -4.13
N ILE A 89 -8.85 -3.91 -3.88
CA ILE A 89 -8.15 -3.79 -2.58
C ILE A 89 -9.14 -3.58 -1.44
N GLY A 90 -10.24 -2.85 -1.69
CA GLY A 90 -11.32 -2.70 -0.73
C GLY A 90 -11.95 -4.04 -0.33
N GLY A 91 -12.17 -4.95 -1.28
CA GLY A 91 -12.63 -6.31 -1.01
C GLY A 91 -11.63 -7.11 -0.19
N LEU A 92 -10.33 -7.06 -0.55
CA LEU A 92 -9.27 -7.74 0.22
C LEU A 92 -9.24 -7.28 1.68
N LEU A 93 -9.44 -5.97 1.92
CA LEU A 93 -9.50 -5.43 3.27
C LEU A 93 -10.73 -5.96 4.03
N MET A 94 -11.90 -5.98 3.40
CA MET A 94 -13.11 -6.51 4.02
C MET A 94 -13.00 -8.00 4.34
N ASP A 95 -12.40 -8.79 3.44
CA ASP A 95 -12.13 -10.21 3.66
C ASP A 95 -11.21 -10.42 4.88
N ALA A 96 -10.18 -9.58 5.03
CA ALA A 96 -9.30 -9.62 6.18
C ALA A 96 -10.01 -9.24 7.49
N ILE A 97 -10.91 -8.24 7.46
CA ILE A 97 -11.75 -7.86 8.60
C ILE A 97 -12.65 -9.04 9.01
N ASP A 98 -13.37 -9.66 8.06
CA ASP A 98 -14.27 -10.77 8.36
C ASP A 98 -13.53 -11.95 8.96
N LYS A 99 -12.39 -12.37 8.36
CA LYS A 99 -11.54 -13.44 8.92
C LYS A 99 -11.16 -13.18 10.39
N LYS A 100 -10.75 -11.95 10.73
CA LYS A 100 -10.41 -11.59 12.11
C LYS A 100 -11.62 -11.58 13.03
N LEU A 101 -12.80 -11.16 12.55
CA LEU A 101 -14.04 -11.18 13.33
C LEU A 101 -14.50 -12.62 13.60
N GLN A 102 -14.39 -13.53 12.64
CA GLN A 102 -14.71 -14.95 12.86
C GLN A 102 -13.75 -15.60 13.86
N ALA A 103 -12.45 -15.30 13.76
CA ALA A 103 -11.44 -15.82 14.69
C ALA A 103 -11.63 -15.35 16.14
N ARG A 104 -12.34 -14.24 16.38
CA ARG A 104 -12.68 -13.75 17.74
C ARG A 104 -13.91 -14.42 18.34
N LYS A 105 -14.74 -15.07 17.53
CA LYS A 105 -15.98 -15.72 17.98
C LYS A 105 -15.78 -17.17 18.43
N GLY A 106 -14.66 -17.80 18.04
CA GLY A 106 -14.23 -19.11 18.52
C GLY A 106 -13.34 -18.98 19.74
#